data_AF-A0A423K0Q1-F1
#
_entry.id   AF-A0A423K0Q1-F1
#
_cell.length_a   1.000
_cell.length_b   1.000
_cell.length_c   1.000
_cell.angle_alpha   90.00
_cell.angle_beta   90.00
_cell.angle_gamma   90.00
#
_symmetry.space_group_name_H-M   'P 1'
#
loop_
_entity.id
_entity.type
_entity.pdbx_description
1 polymer ?
#
loop_
_entity_poly.entity_id
_entity_poly.type
_entity_poly.pdbx_seq_one_letter_code
_entity_poly.pdbx_strand_id
1 'polypeptide(L)'
;MSHCSRFEFSYVNEEAIAKAFGKMGLSPTTGLVSVFGSDFSKKVLSKIGYMGKQQFRAICGQTADKFNLFVCQIEEGSYKLLIERGTTSANDEVIMADLALSFQKAYISVAIDETIKRIDASGVPARVKETLHGFEVEFGPNYEYSIHVTVTGDEIMEEVRGVKGDICTKLTEELEALLSSPTAELMTEWKPEYTVVHEEQTLQILSANF
;
A
#
# COMPACT_ATOMS: atom_id res chain seq x y z
N MET A 1 -11.10 2.72 -21.96
CA MET A 1 -9.63 2.90 -21.88
C MET A 1 -9.15 2.47 -20.49
N SER A 2 -8.23 1.50 -20.45
CA SER A 2 -7.52 1.03 -19.25
C SER A 2 -6.17 1.72 -19.13
N HIS A 3 -5.66 1.91 -17.91
CA HIS A 3 -4.31 2.42 -17.69
C HIS A 3 -3.52 1.53 -16.73
N CYS A 4 -2.20 1.66 -16.81
CA CYS A 4 -1.25 1.06 -15.89
C CYS A 4 -0.35 2.17 -15.34
N SER A 5 -0.35 2.40 -14.04
CA SER A 5 0.55 3.35 -13.36
C SER A 5 1.65 2.59 -12.63
N ARG A 6 2.88 3.10 -12.67
CA ARG A 6 4.01 2.62 -11.84
C ARG A 6 4.62 3.76 -11.05
N PHE A 7 4.91 3.53 -9.78
CA PHE A 7 5.45 4.55 -8.88
C PHE A 7 6.19 3.97 -7.68
N GLU A 8 7.05 4.79 -7.07
CA GLU A 8 7.76 4.47 -5.84
C GLU A 8 6.82 4.58 -4.63
N PHE A 9 6.83 3.55 -3.79
CA PHE A 9 6.03 3.45 -2.58
C PHE A 9 6.56 4.38 -1.49
N SER A 10 5.64 5.06 -0.79
CA SER A 10 5.95 5.79 0.42
C SER A 10 4.80 5.74 1.43
N TYR A 11 5.15 5.75 2.71
CA TYR A 11 4.18 5.98 3.78
C TYR A 11 3.93 7.49 3.89
N VAL A 12 2.71 7.93 3.62
CA VAL A 12 2.38 9.37 3.56
C VAL A 12 1.23 9.79 4.48
N ASN A 13 0.44 8.83 4.97
CA ASN A 13 -0.78 9.11 5.73
C ASN A 13 -0.73 8.54 7.16
N GLU A 14 -0.77 9.42 8.16
CA GLU A 14 -0.70 9.06 9.59
C GLU A 14 -1.86 8.15 10.04
N GLU A 15 -3.08 8.40 9.56
CA GLU A 15 -4.25 7.59 9.90
C GLU A 15 -4.14 6.18 9.31
N ALA A 16 -3.67 6.07 8.06
CA ALA A 16 -3.45 4.78 7.42
C ALA A 16 -2.32 3.99 8.11
N ILE A 17 -1.26 4.67 8.56
CA ILE A 17 -0.20 4.07 9.39
C ILE A 17 -0.81 3.48 10.68
N ALA A 18 -1.63 4.25 11.40
CA ALA A 18 -2.26 3.77 12.62
C ALA A 18 -3.19 2.56 12.37
N LYS A 19 -3.99 2.59 11.30
CA LYS A 19 -4.82 1.46 10.88
C LYS A 19 -3.99 0.23 10.48
N ALA A 20 -2.81 0.42 9.88
CA ALA A 20 -1.89 -0.65 9.49
C ALA A 20 -1.35 -1.39 10.73
N PHE A 21 -0.99 -0.66 11.79
CA PHE A 21 -0.69 -1.27 13.09
C PHE A 21 -1.85 -2.14 13.60
N GLY A 22 -3.08 -1.63 13.50
CA GLY A 22 -4.29 -2.38 13.86
C GLY A 22 -4.47 -3.67 13.06
N LYS A 23 -4.21 -3.65 11.74
CA LYS A 23 -4.24 -4.85 10.89
C LYS A 23 -3.18 -5.89 11.28
N MET A 24 -2.06 -5.45 11.85
CA MET A 24 -1.05 -6.35 12.43
C MET A 24 -1.39 -6.84 13.85
N GLY A 25 -2.57 -6.48 14.38
CA GLY A 25 -2.96 -6.80 15.76
C GLY A 25 -2.22 -5.99 16.83
N LEU A 26 -1.58 -4.89 16.44
CA LEU A 26 -0.83 -4.01 17.33
C LEU A 26 -1.71 -2.82 17.75
N SER A 27 -1.54 -2.38 19.00
CA SER A 27 -2.17 -1.14 19.49
C SER A 27 -1.20 0.03 19.32
N PRO A 28 -1.42 0.93 18.34
CA PRO A 28 -0.50 2.03 18.11
C PRO A 28 -0.61 3.11 19.19
N THR A 29 0.51 3.74 19.50
CA THR A 29 0.58 4.95 20.34
C THR A 29 1.42 6.01 19.64
N THR A 30 1.09 7.29 19.81
CA THR A 30 1.94 8.38 19.32
C THR A 30 2.97 8.75 20.38
N GLY A 31 4.20 9.03 19.95
CA GLY A 31 5.29 9.37 20.86
C GLY A 31 6.42 10.15 20.20
N LEU A 32 7.29 10.71 21.02
CA LEU A 32 8.55 11.30 20.58
C LEU A 32 9.66 10.26 20.73
N VAL A 33 10.27 9.89 19.62
CA VAL A 33 11.40 8.93 19.59
C VAL A 33 12.69 9.66 19.33
N SER A 34 13.80 9.13 19.84
CA SER A 34 15.13 9.75 19.69
C SER A 34 16.11 8.77 19.08
N VAL A 35 16.92 9.24 18.13
CA VAL A 35 17.98 8.45 17.50
C VAL A 35 19.27 8.64 18.30
N PHE A 36 19.86 7.52 18.71
CA PHE A 36 21.12 7.48 19.44
C PHE A 36 22.23 6.91 18.55
N GLY A 37 23.42 7.50 18.62
CA GLY A 37 24.57 7.00 17.85
C GLY A 37 25.20 5.73 18.41
N SER A 38 24.80 5.29 19.60
CA SER A 38 25.28 4.06 20.22
C SER A 38 24.32 3.57 21.31
N ASP A 39 24.41 2.28 21.62
CA ASP A 39 23.72 1.66 22.75
C ASP A 39 24.11 2.28 24.09
N PHE A 40 25.37 2.72 24.25
CA PHE A 40 25.81 3.45 25.43
C PHE A 40 25.08 4.79 25.56
N SER A 41 24.98 5.55 24.47
CA SER A 41 24.24 6.81 24.45
C SER A 41 22.76 6.61 24.80
N LYS A 42 22.15 5.54 24.28
CA LYS A 42 20.75 5.20 24.53
C LYS A 42 20.49 4.70 25.96
N LYS A 43 21.33 3.81 26.49
CA LYS A 43 21.08 3.11 27.77
C LYS A 43 21.66 3.82 28.99
N VAL A 44 22.71 4.62 28.79
CA VAL A 44 23.44 5.31 29.87
C VAL A 44 23.24 6.83 29.78
N LEU A 45 23.61 7.45 28.65
CA LEU A 45 23.58 8.92 28.55
C LEU A 45 22.16 9.49 28.61
N SER A 46 21.15 8.76 28.09
CA SER A 46 19.75 9.17 28.19
C SER A 46 19.27 9.36 29.64
N LYS A 47 19.76 8.53 30.57
CA LYS A 47 19.40 8.58 31.99
C LYS A 47 19.92 9.84 32.69
N ILE A 48 20.91 10.51 32.10
CA ILE A 48 21.47 11.78 32.59
C ILE A 48 21.06 12.97 31.72
N GLY A 49 20.03 12.80 30.86
CA GLY A 49 19.41 13.89 30.10
C GLY A 49 19.92 14.06 28.67
N TYR A 50 20.78 13.20 28.14
CA TYR A 50 21.16 13.26 26.72
C TYR A 50 20.01 12.79 25.83
N MET A 51 19.50 13.68 24.98
CA MET A 51 18.29 13.44 24.18
C MET A 51 18.54 12.76 22.82
N GLY A 52 19.75 12.27 22.57
CA GLY A 52 20.12 11.70 21.28
C GLY A 52 20.58 12.77 20.27
N LYS A 53 20.75 12.35 19.01
CA LYS A 53 21.17 13.23 17.91
C LYS A 53 19.99 13.94 17.26
N GLN A 54 18.85 13.26 17.18
CA GLN A 54 17.63 13.74 16.52
C GLN A 54 16.41 13.16 17.24
N GLN A 55 15.31 13.90 17.18
CA GLN A 55 14.02 13.48 17.72
C GLN A 55 12.97 13.55 16.63
N PHE A 56 12.08 12.57 16.59
CA PHE A 56 11.02 12.47 15.60
C PHE A 56 9.71 12.18 16.31
N ARG A 57 8.61 12.75 15.80
CA ARG A 57 7.28 12.24 16.10
C ARG A 57 7.12 10.90 15.39
N ALA A 58 6.62 9.89 16.11
CA ALA A 58 6.40 8.57 15.55
C ALA A 58 5.10 7.95 16.04
N ILE A 59 4.51 7.13 15.16
CA ILE A 59 3.54 6.12 15.57
C ILE A 59 4.32 4.87 15.96
N CYS A 60 4.09 4.42 17.18
CA CYS A 60 4.84 3.35 17.81
C CYS A 60 3.94 2.14 18.04
N GLY A 61 4.47 0.95 17.82
CA GLY A 61 3.86 -0.32 18.21
C GLY A 61 4.92 -1.30 18.69
N GLN A 62 4.51 -2.30 19.48
CA GLN A 62 5.42 -3.33 19.97
C GLN A 62 4.79 -4.72 19.77
N THR A 63 5.54 -5.63 19.16
CA THR A 63 5.12 -7.03 19.00
C THR A 63 5.27 -7.80 20.30
N ALA A 64 4.58 -8.94 20.42
CA ALA A 64 4.72 -9.84 21.58
C ALA A 64 6.18 -10.29 21.81
N ASP A 65 6.96 -10.42 20.73
CA ASP A 65 8.38 -10.80 20.75
C ASP A 65 9.34 -9.64 21.08
N LYS A 66 8.78 -8.49 21.49
CA LYS A 66 9.49 -7.27 21.92
C LYS A 66 10.26 -6.55 20.80
N PHE A 67 9.80 -6.69 19.55
CA PHE A 67 10.23 -5.79 18.48
C PHE A 67 9.44 -4.50 18.59
N ASN A 68 10.14 -3.37 18.64
CA ASN A 68 9.52 -2.05 18.58
C ASN A 68 9.51 -1.60 17.13
N LEU A 69 8.35 -1.16 16.66
CA LEU A 69 8.15 -0.59 15.34
C LEU A 69 7.86 0.90 15.54
N PHE A 70 8.57 1.74 14.80
CA PHE A 70 8.39 3.19 14.81
C PHE A 70 8.20 3.67 13.38
N VAL A 71 7.08 4.30 13.09
CA VAL A 71 6.88 4.98 11.82
C VAL A 71 7.09 6.47 12.07
N CYS A 72 8.29 6.94 11.71
CA CYS A 72 8.79 8.27 12.00
C CYS A 72 8.53 9.21 10.85
N GLN A 73 8.05 10.42 11.15
CA GLN A 73 8.02 11.50 10.18
C GLN A 73 9.44 12.09 10.05
N ILE A 74 10.19 11.65 9.04
CA ILE A 74 11.58 12.11 8.81
C ILE A 74 11.58 13.36 7.93
N GLU A 75 10.64 13.43 6.99
CA GLU A 75 10.47 14.54 6.06
C GLU A 75 8.99 14.98 6.07
N GLU A 76 8.72 16.21 5.65
CA GLU A 76 7.34 16.69 5.57
C GLU A 76 6.55 15.86 4.56
N GLY A 77 5.44 15.28 4.99
CA GLY A 77 4.60 14.41 4.14
C GLY A 77 5.16 13.00 3.87
N SER A 78 6.29 12.60 4.46
CA SER A 78 6.88 11.26 4.25
C SER A 78 7.33 10.61 5.55
N TYR A 79 6.97 9.33 5.72
CA TYR A 79 7.24 8.55 6.90
C TYR A 79 8.14 7.35 6.59
N LYS A 80 8.94 6.95 7.58
CA LYS A 80 9.82 5.79 7.48
C LYS A 80 9.59 4.83 8.63
N LEU A 81 9.43 3.55 8.32
CA LEU A 81 9.40 2.47 9.29
C LEU A 81 10.83 2.17 9.78
N LEU A 82 11.01 2.16 11.08
CA LEU A 82 12.21 1.71 11.79
C LEU A 82 11.80 0.59 12.74
N ILE A 83 12.57 -0.48 12.76
CA ILE A 83 12.32 -1.63 13.63
C ILE A 83 13.56 -1.86 14.49
N GLU A 84 13.37 -2.01 15.79
CA GLU A 84 14.45 -2.35 16.71
C GLU A 84 14.05 -3.43 17.69
N ARG A 85 15.05 -4.08 18.29
CA ARG A 85 14.90 -4.95 19.43
C ARG A 85 15.95 -4.58 20.48
N GLY A 86 15.55 -4.56 21.76
CA GLY A 86 16.46 -4.15 22.84
C GLY A 86 17.64 -5.10 23.08
N THR A 87 17.51 -6.36 22.65
CA THR A 87 18.51 -7.41 22.74
C THR A 87 18.63 -8.11 21.40
N THR A 88 19.82 -8.08 20.81
CA THR A 88 20.09 -8.67 19.48
C THR A 88 20.17 -10.20 19.56
N SER A 89 19.52 -10.85 18.61
CA SER A 89 19.58 -12.29 18.35
C SER A 89 20.02 -12.55 16.91
N ALA A 90 20.59 -13.74 16.64
CA ALA A 90 21.07 -14.14 15.32
C ALA A 90 19.99 -14.11 14.22
N ASN A 91 18.71 -14.23 14.59
CA ASN A 91 17.58 -14.24 13.64
C ASN A 91 16.85 -12.89 13.56
N ASP A 92 17.28 -11.87 14.29
CA ASP A 92 16.54 -10.60 14.35
C ASP A 92 16.45 -9.92 12.98
N GLU A 93 17.50 -9.99 12.15
CA GLU A 93 17.49 -9.38 10.81
C GLU A 93 16.38 -9.96 9.91
N VAL A 94 16.23 -11.29 9.90
CA VAL A 94 15.18 -11.97 9.13
C VAL A 94 13.80 -11.58 9.64
N ILE A 95 13.61 -11.61 10.96
CA ILE A 95 12.32 -11.24 11.58
C ILE A 95 11.98 -9.77 11.33
N MET A 96 12.96 -8.87 11.38
CA MET A 96 12.76 -7.46 11.07
C MET A 96 12.37 -7.25 9.60
N ALA A 97 12.98 -7.99 8.67
CA ALA A 97 12.59 -7.94 7.26
C ALA A 97 11.15 -8.44 7.05
N ASP A 98 10.78 -9.55 7.68
CA ASP A 98 9.41 -10.10 7.62
C ASP A 98 8.38 -9.13 8.24
N LEU A 99 8.73 -8.49 9.35
CA LEU A 99 7.88 -7.46 9.98
C LEU A 99 7.74 -6.21 9.10
N ALA A 100 8.81 -5.78 8.44
CA ALA A 100 8.77 -4.64 7.53
C ALA A 100 7.86 -4.92 6.33
N LEU A 101 7.98 -6.11 5.73
CA LEU A 101 7.12 -6.55 4.64
C LEU A 101 5.66 -6.69 5.09
N SER A 102 5.44 -7.25 6.28
CA SER A 102 4.09 -7.40 6.86
C SER A 102 3.44 -6.04 7.11
N PHE A 103 4.20 -5.07 7.61
CA PHE A 103 3.72 -3.71 7.82
C PHE A 103 3.40 -3.00 6.50
N GLN A 104 4.26 -3.14 5.50
CA GLN A 104 4.02 -2.60 4.16
C GLN A 104 2.71 -3.15 3.56
N LYS A 105 2.54 -4.47 3.60
CA LYS A 105 1.30 -5.13 3.13
C LYS A 105 0.07 -4.67 3.91
N ALA A 106 0.18 -4.53 5.24
CA ALA A 106 -0.90 -4.02 6.07
C ALA A 106 -1.29 -2.59 5.69
N TYR A 107 -0.31 -1.72 5.45
CA TYR A 107 -0.56 -0.34 5.01
C TYR A 107 -1.22 -0.27 3.64
N ILE A 108 -0.73 -1.05 2.66
CA ILE A 108 -1.34 -1.13 1.34
C ILE A 108 -2.77 -1.66 1.45
N SER A 109 -3.00 -2.69 2.26
CA SER A 109 -4.35 -3.21 2.52
C SER A 109 -5.28 -2.15 3.12
N VAL A 110 -4.79 -1.21 3.95
CA VAL A 110 -5.61 -0.08 4.41
C VAL A 110 -5.98 0.84 3.25
N ALA A 111 -5.03 1.17 2.37
CA ALA A 111 -5.33 2.00 1.21
C ALA A 111 -6.40 1.35 0.30
N ILE A 112 -6.29 0.04 0.09
CA ILE A 112 -7.29 -0.76 -0.64
C ILE A 112 -8.66 -0.74 0.06
N ASP A 113 -8.71 -0.90 1.39
CA ASP A 113 -9.97 -0.84 2.13
C ASP A 113 -10.66 0.53 1.97
N GLU A 114 -9.89 1.63 1.97
CA GLU A 114 -10.44 2.97 1.74
C GLU A 114 -10.96 3.12 0.30
N THR A 115 -10.27 2.56 -0.69
CA THR A 115 -10.77 2.49 -2.08
C THR A 115 -12.09 1.74 -2.17
N ILE A 116 -12.21 0.56 -1.54
CA ILE A 116 -13.45 -0.24 -1.53
C ILE A 116 -14.59 0.54 -0.88
N LYS A 117 -14.36 1.12 0.31
CA LYS A 117 -15.39 1.91 1.01
C LYS A 117 -15.95 3.02 0.14
N ARG A 118 -15.11 3.66 -0.68
CA ARG A 118 -15.54 4.72 -1.59
C ARG A 118 -16.37 4.19 -2.75
N ILE A 119 -15.95 3.06 -3.35
CA ILE A 119 -16.72 2.40 -4.40
C ILE A 119 -18.09 1.99 -3.84
N ASP A 120 -18.12 1.37 -2.66
CA ASP A 120 -19.36 0.99 -1.98
C ASP A 120 -20.24 2.21 -1.64
N ALA A 121 -19.65 3.34 -1.23
CA ALA A 121 -20.37 4.59 -0.97
C ALA A 121 -21.03 5.18 -2.23
N SER A 122 -20.53 4.83 -3.42
CA SER A 122 -21.14 5.19 -4.71
C SER A 122 -22.30 4.26 -5.11
N GLY A 123 -22.61 3.24 -4.29
CA GLY A 123 -23.65 2.24 -4.57
C GLY A 123 -23.20 1.15 -5.55
N VAL A 124 -21.91 1.09 -5.88
CA VAL A 124 -21.31 0.05 -6.72
C VAL A 124 -20.75 -1.02 -5.81
N PRO A 125 -21.13 -2.30 -5.98
CA PRO A 125 -20.55 -3.37 -5.16
C PRO A 125 -19.08 -3.56 -5.52
N ALA A 126 -18.24 -3.69 -4.49
CA ALA A 126 -16.83 -4.00 -4.62
C ALA A 126 -16.39 -5.14 -3.69
N ARG A 127 -15.34 -5.86 -4.07
CA ARG A 127 -14.68 -6.86 -3.23
C ARG A 127 -13.18 -6.87 -3.49
N VAL A 128 -12.42 -7.35 -2.51
CA VAL A 128 -10.97 -7.50 -2.62
C VAL A 128 -10.56 -8.95 -2.48
N LYS A 129 -9.55 -9.32 -3.26
CA LYS A 129 -8.84 -10.58 -3.17
C LYS A 129 -7.37 -10.28 -2.97
N GLU A 130 -6.81 -10.80 -1.88
CA GLU A 130 -5.36 -10.77 -1.67
C GLU A 130 -4.70 -11.88 -2.50
N THR A 131 -3.58 -11.55 -3.13
CA THR A 131 -2.76 -12.45 -3.93
C THR A 131 -1.34 -12.51 -3.36
N LEU A 132 -0.51 -13.43 -3.84
CA LEU A 132 0.89 -13.53 -3.41
C LEU A 132 1.66 -12.22 -3.63
N HIS A 133 1.32 -11.49 -4.70
CA HIS A 133 2.05 -10.32 -5.19
C HIS A 133 1.34 -8.98 -4.94
N GLY A 134 0.20 -8.98 -4.25
CA GLY A 134 -0.55 -7.76 -3.95
C GLY A 134 -2.06 -7.99 -3.88
N PHE A 135 -2.86 -7.11 -4.46
CA PHE A 135 -4.31 -7.07 -4.28
C PHE A 135 -5.05 -6.95 -5.61
N GLU A 136 -6.22 -7.56 -5.69
CA GLU A 136 -7.16 -7.42 -6.81
C GLU A 136 -8.48 -6.89 -6.25
N VAL A 137 -8.87 -5.68 -6.65
CA VAL A 137 -10.14 -5.06 -6.30
C VAL A 137 -11.08 -5.23 -7.47
N GLU A 138 -12.12 -6.05 -7.32
CA GLU A 138 -13.15 -6.24 -8.34
C GLU A 138 -14.40 -5.44 -7.99
N PHE A 139 -15.01 -4.78 -8.96
CA PHE A 139 -16.17 -3.92 -8.74
C PHE A 139 -17.08 -3.84 -9.95
N GLY A 140 -18.30 -3.34 -9.74
CA GLY A 140 -19.35 -3.28 -10.77
C GLY A 140 -20.49 -4.25 -10.46
N PRO A 141 -21.69 -4.04 -11.04
CA PRO A 141 -22.87 -4.87 -10.78
C PRO A 141 -22.63 -6.39 -10.85
N ASN A 142 -21.70 -6.82 -11.71
CA ASN A 142 -21.30 -8.21 -11.90
C ASN A 142 -19.81 -8.45 -11.61
N TYR A 143 -19.13 -7.53 -10.92
CA TYR A 143 -17.68 -7.55 -10.69
C TYR A 143 -16.87 -7.58 -11.99
N GLU A 144 -17.33 -6.85 -13.01
CA GLU A 144 -16.73 -6.85 -14.35
C GLU A 144 -15.52 -5.92 -14.51
N TYR A 145 -15.29 -5.03 -13.54
CA TYR A 145 -14.15 -4.12 -13.51
C TYR A 145 -13.16 -4.55 -12.43
N SER A 146 -11.87 -4.27 -12.63
CA SER A 146 -10.86 -4.58 -11.63
C SER A 146 -9.71 -3.59 -11.57
N ILE A 147 -9.13 -3.43 -10.39
CA ILE A 147 -7.85 -2.76 -10.13
C ILE A 147 -6.88 -3.82 -9.60
N HIS A 148 -5.78 -4.03 -10.32
CA HIS A 148 -4.72 -4.93 -9.88
C HIS A 148 -3.58 -4.10 -9.31
N VAL A 149 -3.24 -4.33 -8.05
CA VAL A 149 -2.18 -3.64 -7.33
C VAL A 149 -1.09 -4.64 -7.03
N THR A 150 0.05 -4.52 -7.69
CA THR A 150 1.21 -5.40 -7.54
C THR A 150 2.33 -4.67 -6.82
N VAL A 151 2.95 -5.33 -5.85
CA VAL A 151 4.01 -4.76 -5.02
C VAL A 151 5.30 -5.53 -5.26
N THR A 152 6.35 -4.83 -5.69
CA THR A 152 7.68 -5.41 -5.94
C THR A 152 8.74 -4.58 -5.23
N GLY A 153 9.12 -4.99 -4.01
CA GLY A 153 10.01 -4.18 -3.16
C GLY A 153 9.35 -2.86 -2.79
N ASP A 154 9.97 -1.76 -3.20
CA ASP A 154 9.45 -0.40 -3.00
C ASP A 154 8.73 0.15 -4.24
N GLU A 155 8.46 -0.67 -5.26
CA GLU A 155 7.69 -0.27 -6.45
C GLU A 155 6.26 -0.81 -6.38
N ILE A 156 5.29 0.05 -6.69
CA ILE A 156 3.89 -0.31 -6.87
C ILE A 156 3.52 -0.15 -8.33
N MET A 157 2.92 -1.21 -8.89
CA MET A 157 2.30 -1.19 -10.19
C MET A 157 0.79 -1.38 -10.02
N GLU A 158 0.04 -0.45 -10.59
CA GLU A 158 -1.41 -0.44 -10.53
C GLU A 158 -1.98 -0.56 -11.95
N GLU A 159 -2.94 -1.45 -12.15
CA GLU A 159 -3.55 -1.70 -13.47
C GLU A 159 -5.08 -1.74 -13.36
N VAL A 160 -5.75 -0.81 -14.03
CA VAL A 160 -7.21 -0.77 -14.12
C VAL A 160 -7.69 -1.50 -15.37
N ARG A 161 -8.62 -2.43 -15.23
CA ARG A 161 -9.19 -3.22 -16.34
C ARG A 161 -10.71 -3.05 -16.44
N GLY A 162 -11.21 -3.05 -17.68
CA GLY A 162 -12.64 -3.02 -18.02
C GLY A 162 -13.31 -1.64 -17.94
N VAL A 163 -12.70 -0.64 -17.28
CA VAL A 163 -13.29 0.69 -17.11
C VAL A 163 -13.20 1.53 -18.41
N LYS A 164 -14.22 2.35 -18.66
CA LYS A 164 -14.26 3.30 -19.80
C LYS A 164 -14.31 4.75 -19.30
N GLY A 165 -13.62 5.65 -20.01
CA GLY A 165 -13.61 7.09 -19.74
C GLY A 165 -12.78 7.52 -18.52
N ASP A 166 -12.95 8.79 -18.12
CA ASP A 166 -12.18 9.47 -17.05
C ASP A 166 -12.42 8.93 -15.63
N ILE A 167 -13.31 7.94 -15.50
CA ILE A 167 -13.60 7.27 -14.22
C ILE A 167 -12.38 6.47 -13.75
N CYS A 168 -11.56 5.95 -14.67
CA CYS A 168 -10.38 5.17 -14.32
C CYS A 168 -9.37 5.99 -13.50
N THR A 169 -9.08 7.24 -13.88
CA THR A 169 -8.10 8.09 -13.18
C THR A 169 -8.59 8.48 -11.79
N LYS A 170 -9.89 8.80 -11.63
CA LYS A 170 -10.45 9.19 -10.32
C LYS A 170 -10.49 8.05 -9.30
N LEU A 171 -10.56 6.81 -9.77
CA LEU A 171 -10.56 5.63 -8.92
C LEU A 171 -9.17 5.38 -8.31
N THR A 172 -8.12 5.77 -9.02
CA THR A 172 -6.74 5.42 -8.73
C THR A 172 -5.97 6.56 -8.10
N GLU A 173 -6.36 7.82 -8.37
CA GLU A 173 -5.79 9.03 -7.76
C GLU A 173 -5.69 8.97 -6.23
N GLU A 174 -6.71 8.45 -5.54
CA GLU A 174 -6.67 8.35 -4.08
C GLU A 174 -5.82 7.18 -3.58
N LEU A 175 -5.77 6.09 -4.36
CA LEU A 175 -4.89 4.98 -4.05
C LEU A 175 -3.43 5.40 -4.22
N GLU A 176 -3.11 6.07 -5.33
CA GLU A 176 -1.82 6.71 -5.60
C GLU A 176 -1.49 7.72 -4.49
N ALA A 177 -2.40 8.61 -4.11
CA ALA A 177 -2.17 9.59 -3.04
C ALA A 177 -1.93 8.98 -1.64
N LEU A 178 -2.38 7.75 -1.40
CA LEU A 178 -2.10 7.02 -0.16
C LEU A 178 -0.79 6.22 -0.20
N LEU A 179 -0.31 5.89 -1.40
CA LEU A 179 0.79 4.95 -1.62
C LEU A 179 2.05 5.58 -2.20
N SER A 180 2.00 6.79 -2.76
CA SER A 180 3.13 7.49 -3.34
C SER A 180 3.39 8.81 -2.61
N SER A 181 4.66 9.26 -2.63
CA SER A 181 4.97 10.62 -2.15
C SER A 181 4.30 11.68 -3.05
N PRO A 182 3.97 12.87 -2.54
CA PRO A 182 3.40 13.96 -3.36
C PRO A 182 4.30 14.43 -4.51
N THR A 183 5.59 14.11 -4.44
CA THR A 183 6.60 14.46 -5.44
C THR A 183 7.01 13.27 -6.32
N ALA A 184 6.39 12.10 -6.15
CA ALA A 184 6.72 10.91 -6.93
C ALA A 184 6.30 11.11 -8.40
N GLU A 185 7.16 10.67 -9.33
CA GLU A 185 6.78 10.60 -10.74
C GLU A 185 5.90 9.37 -10.97
N LEU A 186 4.66 9.60 -11.41
CA LEU A 186 3.73 8.55 -11.83
C LEU A 186 3.96 8.22 -13.31
N MET A 187 4.44 7.01 -13.59
CA MET A 187 4.62 6.52 -14.95
C MET A 187 3.35 5.82 -15.45
N THR A 188 2.44 6.57 -16.05
CA THR A 188 1.16 6.04 -16.55
C THR A 188 1.20 5.67 -18.04
N GLU A 189 1.02 4.38 -18.33
CA GLU A 189 0.85 3.84 -19.68
C GLU A 189 -0.63 3.57 -19.98
N TRP A 190 -1.14 4.14 -21.07
CA TRP A 190 -2.52 3.90 -21.53
C TRP A 190 -2.59 2.68 -22.44
N LYS A 191 -3.38 1.68 -22.06
CA LYS A 191 -3.61 0.50 -22.90
C LYS A 191 -4.76 0.79 -23.88
N PRO A 192 -4.56 0.65 -25.20
CA PRO A 192 -5.64 0.82 -26.17
C PRO A 192 -6.77 -0.17 -25.89
N GLU A 193 -8.01 0.23 -26.20
CA GLU A 193 -9.17 -0.63 -25.98
C GLU A 193 -9.00 -1.93 -26.77
N TYR A 194 -9.07 -3.07 -26.08
CA TYR A 194 -9.25 -4.35 -26.76
C TYR A 194 -10.58 -4.28 -27.52
N THR A 195 -10.53 -4.16 -28.84
CA THR A 195 -11.61 -4.66 -29.68
C THR A 195 -11.68 -6.15 -29.39
N VAL A 196 -12.65 -6.55 -28.56
CA VAL A 196 -13.12 -7.93 -28.56
C VAL A 196 -13.63 -8.16 -29.98
N VAL A 197 -12.77 -8.71 -30.83
CA VAL A 197 -13.23 -9.38 -32.04
C VAL A 197 -13.95 -10.61 -31.50
N HIS A 198 -15.26 -10.47 -31.27
CA HIS A 198 -16.11 -11.65 -31.29
C HIS A 198 -15.80 -12.31 -32.62
N GLU A 199 -15.32 -13.55 -32.59
CA GLU A 199 -15.29 -14.41 -33.77
C GLU A 199 -16.68 -14.33 -34.38
N GLU A 200 -16.82 -13.57 -35.47
CA GLU A 200 -18.02 -13.59 -36.28
C GLU A 200 -18.20 -15.03 -36.72
N GLN A 201 -19.15 -15.71 -36.08
CA GLN A 201 -19.81 -16.86 -36.66
C GLN A 201 -20.22 -16.44 -38.07
N THR A 202 -19.51 -16.94 -39.07
CA THR A 202 -19.89 -16.79 -40.46
C THR A 202 -21.15 -17.63 -40.68
N LEU A 203 -22.32 -17.03 -40.42
CA LEU A 203 -23.60 -17.56 -40.85
C LEU A 203 -23.64 -17.47 -42.38
N GLN A 204 -23.27 -18.55 -43.06
CA GLN A 204 -23.57 -18.74 -44.48
C GLN A 204 -25.07 -19.01 -44.65
N ILE A 205 -25.81 -18.00 -45.10
CA ILE A 205 -27.17 -18.18 -45.59
C ILE A 205 -27.08 -18.68 -47.04
N LEU A 206 -27.39 -19.97 -47.26
CA LEU A 206 -27.59 -20.55 -48.60
C LEU A 206 -29.03 -20.30 -49.03
N SER A 207 -29.24 -19.55 -50.12
CA SER A 207 -30.53 -19.54 -50.80
C SER A 207 -30.64 -20.75 -51.73
N ALA A 208 -31.50 -21.71 -51.40
CA ALA A 208 -31.94 -22.73 -52.33
C ALA A 208 -32.98 -22.12 -53.27
N ASN A 209 -32.65 -22.00 -54.56
CA ASN A 209 -33.65 -21.73 -55.60
C ASN A 209 -34.35 -23.05 -55.95
N PHE A 210 -35.64 -23.15 -55.65
CA PHE A 210 -36.56 -24.10 -56.27
C PHE A 210 -37.43 -23.35 -57.29
#